data_AF-A0A084XUK5-F1
#
_entry.id   AF-A0A084XUK5-F1
#
_cell.length_a   1.000
_cell.length_b   1.000
_cell.length_c   1.000
_cell.angle_alpha   90.00
_cell.angle_beta   90.00
_cell.angle_gamma   90.00
#
_symmetry.space_group_name_H-M   'P 1'
#
loop_
_entity.id
_entity.type
_entity.pdbx_description
1 polymer ?
#
loop_
_entity_poly.entity_id
_entity_poly.type
_entity_poly.pdbx_seq_one_letter_code
_entity_poly.pdbx_strand_id
1 'polypeptide(L)' 'MNGNQLSLGRNHATADSISMTEFCGFDPCFRVDIRWNDGGHVYVIYDTKAEALAHVRRLGWA' A
#
# COMPACT_ATOMS: atom_id res chain seq x y z
N MET A 1 -3.83 13.46 -14.38
CA MET A 1 -2.85 13.20 -13.31
C MET A 1 -3.42 12.07 -12.46
N ASN A 2 -2.93 10.85 -12.64
CA ASN A 2 -3.40 9.67 -11.92
C ASN A 2 -2.59 9.52 -10.62
N GLY A 3 -3.22 9.02 -9.55
CA GLY A 3 -2.64 8.93 -8.21
C GLY A 3 -1.27 8.22 -8.10
N ASN A 4 -0.81 7.57 -9.17
CA ASN A 4 0.54 7.00 -9.35
C ASN A 4 1.71 8.00 -9.16
N GLN A 5 1.44 9.31 -9.13
CA GLN A 5 2.49 10.33 -8.90
C GLN A 5 2.65 10.78 -7.44
N LEU A 6 1.81 10.34 -6.49
CA LEU A 6 1.68 11.01 -5.18
C LEU A 6 2.65 10.57 -4.07
N SER A 7 3.68 9.77 -4.35
CA SER A 7 4.77 9.64 -3.36
C SER A 7 6.17 9.57 -3.95
N LEU A 8 6.39 8.94 -5.12
CA LEU A 8 7.72 8.92 -5.79
C LEU A 8 7.66 8.87 -7.34
N GLY A 9 6.48 8.94 -7.96
CA GLY A 9 6.34 8.70 -9.41
C GLY A 9 6.71 7.28 -9.85
N ARG A 10 6.81 6.36 -8.88
CA ARG A 10 7.28 4.98 -9.08
C ARG A 10 6.10 4.04 -9.23
N ASN A 11 6.21 3.07 -10.13
CA ASN A 11 5.18 2.05 -10.29
C ASN A 11 5.15 1.12 -9.07
N HIS A 12 4.09 1.18 -8.26
CA HIS A 12 3.92 0.36 -7.04
C HIS A 12 3.94 -1.15 -7.31
N ALA A 13 3.62 -1.60 -8.51
CA ALA A 13 3.68 -3.01 -8.88
C ALA A 13 5.13 -3.55 -8.99
N THR A 14 6.13 -2.65 -9.00
CA THR A 14 7.56 -3.02 -9.03
C THR A 14 8.17 -3.14 -7.63
N ALA A 15 7.36 -3.07 -6.58
CA ALA A 15 7.83 -3.22 -5.21
C ALA A 15 8.52 -4.58 -5.01
N ASP A 16 9.46 -4.63 -4.07
CA ASP A 16 10.13 -5.86 -3.68
C ASP A 16 9.41 -6.53 -2.50
N SER A 17 8.68 -5.76 -1.71
CA SER A 17 7.87 -6.29 -0.61
C SER A 17 6.66 -5.41 -0.30
N ILE A 18 5.61 -6.06 0.17
CA ILE A 18 4.40 -5.42 0.68
C ILE A 18 4.04 -6.02 2.04
N SER A 19 3.64 -5.17 2.99
CA SER A 19 3.09 -5.60 4.28
C SER A 19 1.82 -4.82 4.61
N MET A 20 0.89 -5.44 5.33
CA MET A 20 -0.33 -4.78 5.81
C MET A 20 -0.35 -4.75 7.34
N THR A 21 -0.68 -3.59 7.89
CA THR A 21 -0.86 -3.40 9.33
C THR A 21 -2.28 -2.93 9.61
N GLU A 22 -2.95 -3.62 10.52
CA GLU A 22 -4.27 -3.25 11.03
C GLU A 22 -4.09 -2.39 12.28
N PHE A 23 -4.67 -1.19 12.27
CA PHE A 23 -4.71 -0.29 13.41
C PHE A 23 -6.08 -0.37 14.06
N CYS A 24 -6.16 -1.03 15.21
CA CYS A 24 -7.38 -1.11 16.00
C CYS A 24 -7.43 0.08 16.97
N GLY A 25 -8.44 0.94 16.83
CA GLY A 25 -8.61 2.14 17.66
C GLY A 25 -10.05 2.67 17.59
N PHE A 26 -10.25 3.95 17.94
CA PHE A 26 -11.56 4.60 17.78
C PHE A 26 -12.01 4.66 16.30
N ASP A 27 -11.04 4.70 15.39
CA ASP A 27 -11.25 4.65 13.94
C ASP A 27 -10.32 3.57 13.36
N PRO A 28 -10.82 2.34 13.11
CA PRO A 28 -10.00 1.25 12.62
C PRO A 28 -9.59 1.50 11.17
N CYS A 29 -8.30 1.36 10.87
CA CYS A 29 -7.79 1.52 9.51
C CYS A 29 -6.70 0.49 9.19
N PHE A 30 -6.46 0.31 7.89
CA PHE A 30 -5.52 -0.65 7.33
C PHE A 30 -4.47 0.10 6.53
N ARG A 31 -3.22 -0.01 6.95
CA ARG A 31 -2.09 0.56 6.22
C ARG A 31 -1.42 -0.53 5.39
N VAL A 32 -1.24 -0.26 4.11
CA VAL A 32 -0.42 -1.06 3.20
C VAL A 32 0.91 -0.34 3.02
N ASP A 33 2.00 -0.97 3.44
CA ASP A 33 3.38 -0.52 3.23
C ASP A 33 3.96 -1.20 2.00
N ILE A 34 4.53 -0.41 1.08
CA ILE A 34 5.07 -0.82 -0.22
C ILE A 34 6.54 -0.41 -0.26
N ARG A 35 7.46 -1.37 -0.35
CA ARG A 35 8.92 -1.14 -0.21
C ARG A 35 9.71 -1.65 -1.40
N TRP A 36 10.79 -0.94 -1.69
CA TRP A 36 11.82 -1.31 -2.66
C TRP A 36 13.16 -1.52 -1.95
N ASN A 37 13.98 -2.43 -2.45
CA ASN A 37 15.28 -2.78 -1.88
C ASN A 37 16.31 -1.65 -1.98
N ASP A 38 16.06 -0.65 -2.82
CA ASP A 38 16.87 0.56 -2.95
C ASP A 38 16.53 1.65 -1.92
N GLY A 39 15.66 1.34 -0.94
CA GLY A 39 15.25 2.25 0.12
C GLY A 39 13.98 3.05 -0.19
N GLY A 40 13.37 2.87 -1.38
CA GLY A 40 12.06 3.44 -1.68
C GLY A 40 10.97 2.89 -0.76
N HIS A 41 10.10 3.77 -0.26
CA HIS A 41 8.98 3.39 0.60
C HIS A 41 7.78 4.31 0.40
N VAL A 42 6.61 3.70 0.24
CA VAL A 42 5.31 4.38 0.19
C VAL A 42 4.35 3.63 1.09
N TYR A 43 3.40 4.34 1.71
CA TYR A 43 2.28 3.70 2.41
C TYR A 43 0.95 4.29 1.96
N VAL A 44 -0.10 3.47 2.00
CA VAL A 44 -1.48 3.89 1.71
C VAL A 44 -2.39 3.38 2.83
N ILE A 45 -3.31 4.22 3.29
CA ILE A 45 -4.26 3.89 4.36
C ILE A 45 -5.65 3.66 3.76
N TYR A 46 -6.36 2.67 4.27
CA TYR A 46 -7.72 2.29 3.90
C TYR A 46 -8.59 2.19 5.13
N ASP A 47 -9.88 2.51 4.97
CA ASP A 47 -10.86 2.37 6.05
C ASP A 47 -11.24 0.90 6.25
N THR A 48 -11.21 0.09 5.17
CA THR A 48 -11.59 -1.32 5.23
C THR A 48 -10.49 -2.29 4.79
N LYS A 49 -10.48 -3.46 5.43
CA LYS A 49 -9.57 -4.57 5.06
C LYS A 49 -9.79 -5.02 3.62
N ALA A 50 -11.04 -5.01 3.16
CA ALA A 50 -11.40 -5.44 1.82
C ALA A 50 -10.77 -4.53 0.75
N GLU A 51 -10.76 -3.22 0.96
CA GLU A 51 -10.12 -2.26 0.06
C GLU A 51 -8.60 -2.42 0.06
N ALA A 52 -8.00 -2.58 1.24
CA ALA A 52 -6.56 -2.81 1.36
C ALA A 52 -6.14 -4.07 0.59
N LEU A 53 -6.84 -5.19 0.79
CA LEU A 53 -6.59 -6.45 0.07
C LEU A 53 -6.84 -6.31 -1.43
N ALA A 54 -7.88 -5.59 -1.85
CA ALA A 54 -8.15 -5.34 -3.26
C ALA A 54 -7.01 -4.56 -3.92
N HIS A 55 -6.40 -3.59 -3.23
CA HIS A 55 -5.23 -2.89 -3.74
C HIS A 55 -4.03 -3.82 -3.87
N VAL A 56 -3.70 -4.57 -2.81
CA VAL A 56 -2.56 -5.50 -2.80
C VAL A 56 -2.67 -6.52 -3.95
N ARG A 57 -3.87 -7.05 -4.19
CA ARG A 57 -4.16 -7.94 -5.33
C ARG A 57 -3.99 -7.28 -6.69
N ARG A 58 -4.39 -6.01 -6.85
CA ARG A 58 -4.17 -5.26 -8.10
C ARG A 58 -2.68 -5.04 -8.39
N LEU A 59 -1.83 -5.05 -7.37
CA LEU A 59 -0.38 -4.99 -7.51
C LEU A 59 0.27 -6.36 -7.81
N GLY A 60 -0.50 -7.45 -7.84
CA GLY A 60 -0.02 -8.81 -8.14
C GLY A 60 0.37 -9.64 -6.91
N TRP A 61 0.03 -9.19 -5.71
CA TRP A 61 0.38 -9.85 -4.44
C TRP A 61 -0.82 -10.62 -3.87
N ALA A 62 -0.59 -11.81 -3.31
CA ALA A 62 -1.61 -12.73 -2.80
C ALA A 62 -1.50 -12.95 -1.29
#